data_AF-A0A950JEI3-F1
#
_entry.id   AF-A0A950JEI3-F1
#
_cell.length_a   1.000
_cell.length_b   1.000
_cell.length_c   1.000
_cell.angle_alpha   90.00
_cell.angle_beta   90.00
_cell.angle_gamma   90.00
#
_symmetry.space_group_name_H-M   'P 1'
#
loop_
_entity.id
_entity.type
_entity.pdbx_description
1 polymer ?
#
loop_
_entity_poly.entity_id
_entity_poly.type
_entity_poly.pdbx_seq_one_letter_code
_entity_poly.pdbx_strand_id
1 'polypeptide(L)'
;MLLHRHVGFATHVAVNNRVADVLSRISALELVEGPAHPGHMCSSLAAVPGALAAAARETWSAAAENGCDTVCTIFHSCHRELAGLDGKDNIRVRNWVHLVAESMGIDASDAYRDWRAGEAPDVAAIERAEEKRYRQLVEPELRRPPPL
;
A
#
# COMPACT_ATOMS: atom_id res chain seq x y z
N MET A 1 -7.34 12.32 -0.55
CA MET A 1 -6.74 10.96 -0.49
C MET A 1 -7.58 10.03 0.35
N LEU A 2 -7.65 8.75 -0.02
CA LEU A 2 -8.36 7.73 0.76
C LEU A 2 -7.39 6.96 1.65
N LEU A 3 -7.67 6.88 2.95
CA LEU A 3 -6.87 6.08 3.89
C LEU A 3 -7.35 4.62 3.89
N HIS A 4 -6.52 3.69 3.46
CA HIS A 4 -6.81 2.26 3.50
C HIS A 4 -6.71 1.74 4.94
N ARG A 5 -7.86 1.31 5.48
CA ARG A 5 -8.04 0.96 6.89
C ARG A 5 -8.38 -0.50 7.08
N HIS A 6 -8.18 -0.93 8.32
CA HIS A 6 -8.44 -2.30 8.75
C HIS A 6 -9.37 -2.34 9.97
N VAL A 7 -10.15 -3.41 10.09
CA VAL A 7 -11.00 -3.71 11.25
C VAL A 7 -10.59 -5.04 11.87
N GLY A 8 -10.17 -4.98 13.13
CA GLY A 8 -9.72 -6.13 13.92
C GLY A 8 -10.82 -6.65 14.84
N PHE A 9 -10.44 -7.57 15.74
CA PHE A 9 -11.32 -8.03 16.82
C PHE A 9 -11.72 -6.84 17.70
N ALA A 10 -12.98 -6.81 18.17
CA ALA A 10 -13.58 -5.68 18.89
C ALA A 10 -13.67 -4.37 18.07
N THR A 11 -13.78 -4.49 16.74
CA THR A 11 -14.06 -3.40 15.77
C THR A 11 -13.10 -2.22 15.77
N HIS A 12 -12.01 -2.28 16.54
CA HIS A 12 -11.09 -1.17 16.71
C HIS A 12 -9.66 -1.56 16.34
N VAL A 13 -9.03 -0.72 15.51
CA VAL A 13 -7.61 -0.80 15.16
C VAL A 13 -7.01 0.58 15.43
N ALA A 14 -6.40 0.75 16.61
CA ALA A 14 -5.94 2.05 17.10
C ALA A 14 -4.99 2.78 16.13
N VAL A 15 -4.21 2.03 15.34
CA VAL A 15 -3.30 2.63 14.36
C VAL A 15 -4.04 3.38 13.24
N ASN A 16 -5.28 3.00 12.90
CA ASN A 16 -6.09 3.76 11.94
C ASN A 16 -6.25 5.22 12.38
N ASN A 17 -6.66 5.43 13.63
CA ASN A 17 -6.91 6.77 14.17
C ASN A 17 -5.59 7.53 14.35
N ARG A 18 -4.56 6.87 14.89
CA ARG A 18 -3.25 7.51 15.09
C ARG A 18 -2.62 7.98 13.78
N VAL A 19 -2.71 7.18 12.72
CA VAL A 19 -2.19 7.58 11.40
C VAL A 19 -3.04 8.71 10.81
N ALA A 20 -4.37 8.64 10.91
CA ALA A 20 -5.24 9.74 10.48
C ALA A 20 -4.92 11.05 11.22
N ASP A 21 -4.68 11.00 12.54
CA ASP A 21 -4.33 12.15 13.39
C ASP A 21 -2.96 12.75 13.03
N VAL A 22 -2.02 11.93 12.56
CA VAL A 22 -0.72 12.42 12.08
C VAL A 22 -0.88 13.07 10.70
N LEU A 23 -1.55 12.39 9.77
CA LEU A 23 -1.74 12.87 8.40
C LEU A 23 -2.59 14.15 8.35
N SER A 24 -3.57 14.32 9.25
CA SER A 24 -4.40 15.53 9.32
C SER A 24 -3.62 16.79 9.72
N ARG A 25 -2.38 16.64 10.23
CA ARG A 25 -1.48 17.77 10.52
C ARG A 25 -0.73 18.27 9.28
N ILE A 26 -0.76 17.53 8.18
CA ILE A 26 -0.14 17.92 6.91
C ILE A 26 -1.17 18.73 6.12
N SER A 27 -1.02 20.06 6.09
CA SER A 27 -2.02 20.98 5.52
C SER A 27 -2.34 20.76 4.03
N ALA A 28 -1.44 20.11 3.30
CA ALA A 28 -1.62 19.78 1.88
C ALA A 28 -2.47 18.51 1.66
N LEU A 29 -2.84 17.78 2.71
CA LEU A 29 -3.59 16.53 2.61
C LEU A 29 -5.04 16.71 3.03
N GLU A 30 -5.96 16.23 2.19
CA GLU A 30 -7.36 16.03 2.53
C GLU A 30 -7.63 14.54 2.69
N LEU A 31 -8.14 14.13 3.86
CA LEU A 31 -8.41 12.73 4.18
C LEU A 31 -9.89 12.41 3.92
N VAL A 32 -10.12 11.40 3.10
CA VAL A 32 -11.43 10.80 2.82
C VAL A 32 -11.53 9.47 3.57
N GLU A 33 -12.64 9.28 4.27
CA GLU A 33 -12.95 8.01 4.92
C GLU A 33 -13.41 6.97 3.89
N GLY A 34 -12.81 5.79 3.95
CA GLY A 34 -13.11 4.66 3.06
C GLY A 34 -13.49 3.39 3.82
N PRO A 35 -13.70 2.28 3.10
CA PRO A 35 -13.98 0.99 3.71
C PRO A 35 -12.86 0.52 4.63
N ALA A 36 -13.21 -0.25 5.66
CA ALA A 36 -12.27 -0.90 6.56
C ALA A 36 -12.32 -2.41 6.39
N HIS A 37 -11.16 -3.04 6.17
CA HIS A 37 -11.07 -4.46 5.78
C HIS A 37 -10.71 -5.38 6.96
N PRO A 38 -11.24 -6.62 7.02
CA PRO A 38 -11.01 -7.50 8.16
C PRO A 38 -9.54 -7.87 8.36
N GLY A 39 -9.16 -8.07 9.62
CA GLY A 39 -7.79 -8.37 10.04
C GLY A 39 -6.95 -7.11 10.20
N HIS A 40 -5.67 -7.26 10.55
CA HIS A 40 -4.74 -6.13 10.69
C HIS A 40 -3.96 -5.81 9.41
N MET A 41 -4.04 -6.68 8.39
CA MET A 41 -3.21 -6.63 7.19
C MET A 41 -3.87 -7.36 6.03
N CYS A 42 -3.76 -6.85 4.79
CA CYS A 42 -4.28 -7.50 3.58
C CYS A 42 -3.76 -8.93 3.36
N SER A 43 -2.55 -9.25 3.82
CA SER A 43 -1.99 -10.61 3.68
C SER A 43 -2.82 -11.66 4.43
N SER A 44 -3.57 -11.29 5.47
CA SER A 44 -4.49 -12.19 6.16
C SER A 44 -5.68 -12.61 5.28
N LEU A 45 -5.99 -11.85 4.23
CA LEU A 45 -7.07 -12.16 3.29
C LEU A 45 -6.66 -13.19 2.24
N ALA A 46 -5.36 -13.39 2.02
CA ALA A 46 -4.83 -14.26 0.96
C ALA A 46 -5.24 -15.73 1.13
N ALA A 47 -5.55 -16.17 2.35
CA ALA A 47 -6.01 -17.54 2.63
C ALA A 47 -7.45 -17.80 2.16
N VAL A 48 -8.24 -16.74 1.89
CA VAL A 48 -9.62 -16.85 1.43
C VAL A 48 -9.69 -16.46 -0.05
N PRO A 49 -10.01 -17.40 -0.96
CA PRO A 49 -10.07 -17.12 -2.39
C PRO A 49 -10.92 -15.89 -2.72
N GLY A 50 -10.34 -14.94 -3.45
CA GLY A 50 -11.02 -13.71 -3.88
C GLY A 50 -11.16 -12.60 -2.85
N ALA A 51 -10.92 -12.86 -1.55
CA ALA A 51 -11.12 -11.85 -0.49
C ALA A 51 -10.18 -10.64 -0.65
N LEU A 52 -8.92 -10.88 -1.00
CA LEU A 52 -7.96 -9.81 -1.27
C LEU A 52 -8.38 -8.94 -2.48
N ALA A 53 -8.80 -9.57 -3.57
CA ALA A 53 -9.26 -8.85 -4.77
C ALA A 53 -10.53 -8.04 -4.50
N ALA A 54 -11.46 -8.58 -3.70
CA ALA A 54 -12.66 -7.86 -3.27
C ALA A 54 -12.29 -6.63 -2.41
N ALA A 55 -11.42 -6.79 -1.42
CA ALA A 55 -10.96 -5.68 -0.56
C ALA A 55 -10.21 -4.59 -1.35
N ALA A 56 -9.35 -4.99 -2.29
CA ALA A 56 -8.70 -4.05 -3.19
C ALA A 56 -9.73 -3.28 -4.03
N ARG A 57 -10.74 -3.97 -4.57
CA ARG A 57 -11.76 -3.38 -5.45
C ARG A 57 -12.58 -2.34 -4.71
N GLU A 58 -13.04 -2.69 -3.51
CA GLU A 58 -13.84 -1.80 -2.68
C GLU A 58 -13.04 -0.54 -2.29
N THR A 59 -11.76 -0.71 -1.91
CA THR A 59 -10.86 0.43 -1.64
C THR A 59 -10.70 1.32 -2.87
N TRP A 60 -10.48 0.72 -4.04
CA TRP A 60 -10.20 1.44 -5.28
C TRP A 60 -11.44 2.17 -5.82
N SER A 61 -12.59 1.50 -5.81
CA SER A 61 -13.88 2.11 -6.17
C SER A 61 -14.19 3.29 -5.26
N ALA A 62 -14.04 3.14 -3.94
CA ALA A 62 -14.26 4.25 -3.02
C ALA A 62 -13.31 5.44 -3.29
N ALA A 63 -12.05 5.18 -3.63
CA ALA A 63 -11.11 6.25 -3.97
C ALA A 63 -11.52 6.99 -5.24
N ALA A 64 -11.88 6.25 -6.29
CA ALA A 64 -12.31 6.81 -7.56
C ALA A 64 -13.64 7.61 -7.43
N GLU A 65 -14.63 7.05 -6.72
CA GLU A 65 -15.94 7.68 -6.50
C GLU A 65 -15.85 8.99 -5.70
N ASN A 66 -14.88 9.09 -4.78
CA ASN A 66 -14.61 10.31 -4.02
C ASN A 66 -13.57 11.23 -4.70
N GLY A 67 -13.19 10.96 -5.95
CA GLY A 67 -12.23 11.79 -6.68
C GLY A 67 -10.84 11.87 -6.05
N CYS A 68 -10.43 10.84 -5.29
CA CYS A 68 -9.12 10.81 -4.67
C CYS A 68 -8.02 10.57 -5.70
N ASP A 69 -6.95 11.36 -5.61
CA ASP A 69 -5.71 11.17 -6.39
C ASP A 69 -4.74 10.14 -5.78
N THR A 70 -5.01 9.70 -4.54
CA THR A 70 -4.09 8.88 -3.76
C THR A 70 -4.85 7.91 -2.87
N VAL A 71 -4.44 6.64 -2.91
CA VAL A 71 -4.72 5.63 -1.87
C VAL A 71 -3.52 5.57 -0.92
N CYS A 72 -3.75 5.94 0.33
CA CYS A 72 -2.76 5.94 1.40
C CYS A 72 -2.84 4.64 2.21
N THR A 73 -1.75 3.88 2.29
CA THR A 73 -1.69 2.62 3.03
C THR A 73 -1.03 2.80 4.40
N ILE A 74 -1.55 2.08 5.40
CA ILE A 74 -0.99 2.05 6.76
C ILE A 74 0.08 0.96 6.88
N PHE A 75 -0.29 -0.28 6.56
CA PHE A 75 0.56 -1.45 6.77
C PHE A 75 1.34 -1.82 5.50
N HIS A 76 2.59 -2.24 5.66
CA HIS A 76 3.47 -2.62 4.54
C HIS A 76 2.94 -3.78 3.71
N SER A 77 2.21 -4.74 4.32
CA SER A 77 1.55 -5.79 3.55
C SER A 77 0.53 -5.21 2.58
N CYS A 78 -0.28 -4.24 3.02
CA CYS A 78 -1.31 -3.64 2.17
C CYS A 78 -0.68 -2.78 1.08
N HIS A 79 0.37 -2.03 1.44
CA HIS A 79 1.20 -1.31 0.48
C HIS A 79 1.72 -2.25 -0.60
N ARG A 80 2.26 -3.41 -0.20
CA ARG A 80 2.79 -4.41 -1.11
C ARG A 80 1.74 -4.94 -2.08
N GLU A 81 0.54 -5.24 -1.59
CA GLU A 81 -0.57 -5.75 -2.41
C GLU A 81 -1.10 -4.68 -3.38
N LEU A 82 -1.18 -3.42 -2.95
CA LEU A 82 -1.77 -2.33 -3.73
C LEU A 82 -0.76 -1.60 -4.63
N ALA A 83 0.54 -1.67 -4.35
CA ALA A 83 1.57 -0.94 -5.11
C ALA A 83 1.57 -1.27 -6.61
N GLY A 84 1.15 -2.47 -7.00
CA GLY A 84 0.98 -2.84 -8.40
C GLY A 84 -0.12 -2.08 -9.15
N LEU A 85 -0.97 -1.33 -8.44
CA LEU A 85 -2.01 -0.46 -9.00
C LEU A 85 -1.57 1.01 -9.10
N ASP A 86 -0.36 1.36 -8.69
CA ASP A 86 0.12 2.74 -8.74
C ASP A 86 0.02 3.34 -10.15
N GLY A 87 -0.67 4.48 -10.26
CA GLY A 87 -0.93 5.17 -11.53
C GLY A 87 -2.21 4.73 -12.26
N LYS A 88 -2.84 3.62 -11.84
CA LYS A 88 -4.15 3.21 -12.40
C LYS A 88 -5.19 4.30 -12.11
N ASP A 89 -6.00 4.65 -13.10
CA ASP A 89 -7.05 5.68 -13.01
C ASP A 89 -6.54 7.06 -12.52
N ASN A 90 -5.24 7.36 -12.74
CA ASN A 90 -4.53 8.52 -12.20
C ASN A 90 -4.46 8.57 -10.66
N ILE A 91 -4.58 7.42 -9.99
CA ILE A 91 -4.50 7.30 -8.54
C ILE A 91 -3.11 6.76 -8.14
N ARG A 92 -2.42 7.47 -7.26
CA ARG A 92 -1.13 7.07 -6.68
C ARG A 92 -1.34 6.13 -5.50
N VAL A 93 -0.41 5.21 -5.27
CA VAL A 93 -0.35 4.39 -4.05
C VAL A 93 0.82 4.86 -3.21
N ARG A 94 0.54 5.34 -2.00
CA ARG A 94 1.56 5.86 -1.07
C ARG A 94 1.42 5.18 0.29
N ASN A 95 2.52 4.82 0.91
CA ASN A 95 2.50 4.50 2.34
C ASN A 95 2.54 5.80 3.16
N TRP A 96 1.80 5.85 4.28
CA TRP A 96 1.71 7.04 5.12
C TRP A 96 3.07 7.55 5.60
N VAL A 97 4.06 6.68 5.83
CA VAL A 97 5.40 7.11 6.26
C VAL A 97 6.11 7.96 5.21
N HIS A 98 5.89 7.68 3.92
CA HIS A 98 6.48 8.47 2.83
C HIS A 98 5.83 9.86 2.74
N LEU A 99 4.53 9.98 3.02
CA LEU A 99 3.84 11.27 3.07
C LEU A 99 4.33 12.13 4.24
N VAL A 100 4.56 11.51 5.40
CA VAL A 100 5.13 12.20 6.57
C VAL A 100 6.56 12.66 6.27
N ALA A 101 7.42 11.79 5.72
CA ALA A 101 8.78 12.15 5.33
C ALA A 101 8.80 13.33 4.33
N GLU A 102 7.97 13.26 3.29
CA GLU A 102 7.83 14.33 2.28
C GLU A 102 7.40 15.65 2.92
N SER A 103 6.43 15.64 3.84
CA SER A 103 5.99 16.84 4.56
C SER A 103 7.06 17.49 5.44
N MET A 104 8.07 16.70 5.83
CA MET A 104 9.24 17.14 6.61
C MET A 104 10.42 17.55 5.72
N GLY A 105 10.28 17.49 4.39
CA GLY A 105 11.37 17.75 3.44
C GLY A 105 12.43 16.64 3.41
N ILE A 106 12.09 15.43 3.86
CA ILE A 106 12.97 14.27 3.82
C ILE A 106 12.73 13.53 2.51
N ASP A 107 13.79 13.40 1.70
CA ASP A 107 13.78 12.55 0.52
C ASP A 107 13.80 11.07 0.94
N ALA A 108 12.66 10.40 0.79
CA ALA A 108 12.47 8.99 1.13
C ALA A 108 11.87 8.27 -0.07
N SER A 109 12.70 7.50 -0.77
CA SER A 109 12.28 6.68 -1.90
C SER A 109 11.43 5.49 -1.47
N ASP A 110 10.46 5.12 -2.30
CA ASP A 110 9.63 3.93 -2.11
C ASP A 110 10.19 2.80 -2.97
N ALA A 111 11.34 2.26 -2.54
CA ALA A 111 12.08 1.27 -3.32
C ALA A 111 11.22 0.06 -3.72
N TYR A 112 10.28 -0.37 -2.88
CA TYR A 112 9.39 -1.49 -3.22
C TYR A 112 8.45 -1.16 -4.39
N ARG A 113 7.84 0.04 -4.38
CA ARG A 113 7.01 0.50 -5.50
C ARG A 113 7.83 0.58 -6.78
N ASP A 114 9.04 1.11 -6.70
CA ASP A 114 9.92 1.27 -7.86
C ASP A 114 10.33 -0.11 -8.43
N TRP A 115 10.61 -1.10 -7.57
CA TRP A 115 10.83 -2.49 -8.00
C TRP A 115 9.60 -3.11 -8.66
N ARG A 116 8.41 -2.81 -8.15
CA ARG A 116 7.13 -3.24 -8.76
C ARG A 116 6.86 -2.58 -10.11
N ALA A 117 7.40 -1.39 -10.35
CA ALA A 117 7.34 -0.70 -11.63
C ALA A 117 8.38 -1.21 -12.65
N GLY A 118 9.20 -2.20 -12.28
CA GLY A 118 10.18 -2.82 -13.16
C GLY A 118 11.61 -2.30 -12.97
N GLU A 119 11.85 -1.41 -12.00
CA GLU A 119 13.22 -1.10 -11.61
C GLU A 119 13.89 -2.33 -10.98
N ALA A 120 15.14 -2.58 -11.34
CA ALA A 120 15.88 -3.68 -10.73
C ALA A 120 16.14 -3.35 -9.25
N PRO A 121 15.90 -4.29 -8.32
CA PRO A 121 16.44 -4.16 -6.98
C PRO A 121 17.96 -4.04 -7.05
N ASP A 122 18.54 -3.29 -6.10
CA ASP A 122 19.98 -3.03 -6.01
C ASP A 122 20.78 -4.30 -6.35
N VAL A 123 21.59 -4.24 -7.40
CA VAL A 123 22.39 -5.37 -7.89
C VAL A 123 23.27 -5.91 -6.75
N ALA A 124 23.76 -5.05 -5.86
CA ALA A 124 24.51 -5.49 -4.69
C ALA A 124 23.63 -6.24 -3.67
N ALA A 125 22.33 -5.95 -3.59
CA ALA A 125 21.37 -6.71 -2.80
C ALA A 125 21.07 -8.08 -3.41
N ILE A 126 21.00 -8.17 -4.75
CA ILE A 126 20.84 -9.45 -5.46
C ILE A 126 22.09 -10.33 -5.30
N GLU A 127 23.29 -9.74 -5.44
CA GLU A 127 24.57 -10.43 -5.25
C GLU A 127 24.71 -10.99 -3.83
N ARG A 128 24.27 -10.24 -2.81
CA ARG A 128 24.22 -10.72 -1.41
C ARG A 128 23.19 -11.84 -1.20
N ALA A 129 22.12 -11.89 -1.99
CA ALA A 129 20.99 -12.77 -1.76
C ALA A 129 21.11 -14.16 -2.40
N GLU A 130 22.18 -14.46 -3.14
CA GLU A 130 22.28 -15.63 -4.03
C GLU A 130 21.25 -15.55 -5.17
N GLU A 131 21.70 -15.39 -6.42
CA GLU A 131 20.83 -15.15 -7.59
C GLU A 131 19.66 -16.15 -7.71
N LYS A 132 19.90 -17.42 -7.38
CA LYS A 132 18.88 -18.46 -7.37
C LYS A 132 17.72 -18.13 -6.42
N ARG A 133 18.00 -17.62 -5.22
CA ARG A 133 16.97 -17.25 -4.24
C ARG A 133 16.19 -16.03 -4.70
N TYR A 134 16.86 -15.06 -5.31
CA TYR A 134 16.19 -13.89 -5.89
C TYR A 134 15.12 -14.31 -6.92
N ARG A 135 15.52 -15.15 -7.90
CA ARG A 135 14.61 -15.65 -8.94
C ARG A 135 13.47 -16.51 -8.38
N GLN A 136 13.70 -17.22 -7.27
CA GLN A 136 12.71 -18.11 -6.67
C GLN A 136 11.73 -17.40 -5.71
N LEU A 137 12.19 -16.38 -4.98
CA LEU A 137 11.43 -15.78 -3.87
C LEU A 137 10.99 -14.33 -4.14
N VAL A 138 11.78 -13.55 -4.87
CA VAL A 138 11.55 -12.11 -5.03
C VAL A 138 10.94 -11.80 -6.40
N GLU A 139 11.51 -12.32 -7.48
CA GLU A 139 11.02 -12.06 -8.84
C GLU A 139 9.54 -12.46 -9.04
N PRO A 140 9.04 -13.60 -8.52
CA PRO A 140 7.62 -13.93 -8.63
C PRO A 140 6.70 -12.94 -7.90
N GLU A 141 7.11 -12.44 -6.73
CA GLU A 141 6.35 -11.44 -5.98
C GLU A 141 6.30 -10.10 -6.72
N LEU A 142 7.44 -9.67 -7.28
CA LEU A 142 7.52 -8.43 -8.05
C LEU A 142 6.74 -8.49 -9.37
N ARG A 143 6.59 -9.68 -9.96
CA ARG A 143 5.83 -9.89 -11.21
C ARG A 143 4.39 -10.33 -11.03
N ARG A 144 3.96 -10.62 -9.80
CA ARG A 144 2.58 -11.04 -9.52
C ARG A 144 1.60 -9.99 -10.06
N PRO A 145 0.51 -10.38 -10.74
CA PRO A 145 -0.49 -9.41 -11.20
C PRO A 145 -1.06 -8.62 -10.02
N PRO A 146 -1.41 -7.34 -10.23
CA PRO A 146 -2.11 -6.57 -9.20
C PRO A 146 -3.49 -7.19 -8.91
N PRO A 147 -4.09 -6.90 -7.74
CA PRO A 147 -5.32 -7.54 -7.30
C PRO A 147 -6.60 -7.06 -8.03
N LEU A 148 -6.48 -6.16 -9.02
CA LEU A 148 -7.57 -5.60 -9.83
C LEU A 148 -7.28 -5.61 -11.32
#